data_AF-A0A3S3UR16-F1
#
_entry.id   AF-A0A3S3UR16-F1
#
_cell.length_a   1.000
_cell.length_b   1.000
_cell.length_c   1.000
_cell.angle_alpha   90.00
_cell.angle_beta   90.00
_cell.angle_gamma   90.00
#
_symmetry.space_group_name_H-M   'P 1'
#
loop_
_entity.id
_entity.type
_entity.pdbx_description
1 polymer ?
#
loop_
_entity_poly.entity_id
_entity_poly.type
_entity_poly.pdbx_seq_one_letter_code
_entity_poly.pdbx_strand_id
1 'polypeptide(L)'
;MSQDRRGGGRRSKLGRSGGGIAQLPWQSVKNPYPPMQLLDEERMEQLHKTSMRILSELGIRVMSEKVMDLFSKAGATVDRESNTIRIDESIVAEALRNVPSSFTLTSRNPEKQLHFGGNSLVFGLVAGPPNVHDRINGRRPGNLPDYQNFIRLAHHFNAIHIIGNQVVAPIELPANSRHLDTYHANLTLSDLSFHCTAIGRARAMDGINMM
;
A
#
# COMPACT_ATOMS: atom_id res chain seq x y z
N MET A 1 6.65 18.95 61.01
CA MET A 1 6.96 19.19 59.57
C MET A 1 6.22 18.14 58.77
N SER A 2 5.18 18.59 58.07
CA SER A 2 4.16 17.79 57.37
C SER A 2 4.74 17.19 56.10
N GLN A 3 4.66 15.86 55.94
CA GLN A 3 4.98 15.18 54.68
C GLN A 3 3.87 15.40 53.67
N ASP A 4 4.24 16.08 52.59
CA ASP A 4 3.40 16.40 51.44
C ASP A 4 3.09 15.13 50.64
N ARG A 5 1.94 14.50 50.92
CA ARG A 5 1.42 13.38 50.14
C ARG A 5 0.92 13.90 48.79
N ARG A 6 1.72 13.72 47.74
CA ARG A 6 1.34 13.97 46.34
C ARG A 6 0.09 13.17 45.96
N GLY A 7 -1.07 13.79 46.08
CA GLY A 7 -2.36 13.30 45.61
C GLY A 7 -2.47 13.40 44.09
N GLY A 8 -2.01 12.37 43.38
CA GLY A 8 -2.12 12.25 41.92
C GLY A 8 -3.16 11.23 41.44
N GLY A 9 -4.07 10.77 42.30
CA GLY A 9 -4.95 9.62 42.05
C GLY A 9 -6.37 9.94 41.59
N ARG A 10 -6.64 11.12 41.02
CA ARG A 10 -8.03 11.54 40.72
C ARG A 10 -8.17 12.35 39.42
N ARG A 11 -7.61 11.83 38.33
CA ARG A 11 -7.87 12.34 36.97
C ARG A 11 -8.33 11.26 35.97
N SER A 12 -8.80 10.12 36.45
CA SER A 12 -9.33 9.02 35.63
C SER A 12 -10.87 8.94 35.57
N LYS A 13 -11.58 10.01 35.96
CA LYS A 13 -13.06 10.08 35.88
C LYS A 13 -13.54 11.37 35.21
N LEU A 14 -12.86 11.81 34.15
CA LEU A 14 -13.43 12.76 33.20
C LEU A 14 -14.32 11.99 32.21
N GLY A 15 -15.63 12.11 32.42
CA GLY A 15 -16.65 12.05 31.38
C GLY A 15 -16.69 10.84 30.46
N ARG A 16 -17.45 9.79 30.83
CA ARG A 16 -18.14 8.95 29.84
C ARG A 16 -19.31 9.74 29.24
N SER A 17 -18.99 10.82 28.52
CA SER A 17 -19.92 11.64 27.76
C SER A 17 -19.47 11.58 26.30
N GLY A 18 -20.07 10.69 25.50
CA GLY A 18 -20.13 10.77 24.02
C GLY A 18 -18.88 11.18 23.23
N GLY A 19 -17.66 11.06 23.77
CA GLY A 19 -16.42 11.46 23.14
C GLY A 19 -15.86 10.28 22.33
N GLY A 20 -15.44 10.55 21.10
CA GLY A 20 -14.89 9.54 20.19
C GLY A 20 -13.68 8.79 20.76
N ILE A 21 -13.18 7.82 20.00
CA ILE A 21 -11.99 7.05 20.38
C ILE A 21 -10.80 8.01 20.47
N ALA A 22 -10.16 8.06 21.63
CA ALA A 22 -8.96 8.88 21.84
C ALA A 22 -7.83 8.39 20.92
N GLN A 23 -7.22 9.30 20.18
CA GLN A 23 -6.17 9.01 19.21
C GLN A 23 -5.19 10.17 19.10
N LEU A 24 -3.98 9.88 18.61
CA LEU A 24 -3.01 10.91 18.24
C LEU A 24 -3.56 11.75 17.07
N PRO A 25 -3.15 13.03 16.95
CA PRO A 25 -3.49 13.81 15.76
C PRO A 25 -2.88 13.17 14.50
N TRP A 26 -3.50 13.44 13.35
CA TRP A 26 -2.93 13.11 12.06
C TRP A 26 -1.56 13.76 11.90
N GLN A 27 -0.57 12.99 11.42
CA GLN A 27 0.80 13.47 11.25
C GLN A 27 1.51 12.67 10.16
N SER A 28 2.44 13.32 9.46
CA SER A 28 3.39 12.60 8.61
C SER A 28 4.38 11.85 9.50
N VAL A 29 4.26 10.53 9.57
CA VAL A 29 5.14 9.70 10.41
C VAL A 29 6.51 9.53 9.76
N LYS A 30 7.57 9.70 10.55
CA LYS A 30 8.96 9.44 10.16
C LYS A 30 9.58 8.46 11.13
N ASN A 31 10.35 7.51 10.62
CA ASN A 31 11.18 6.65 11.46
C ASN A 31 12.35 7.48 12.03
N PRO A 32 12.46 7.65 13.36
CA PRO A 32 13.56 8.42 13.95
C PRO A 32 14.87 7.63 14.01
N TYR A 33 14.83 6.31 13.78
CA TYR A 33 16.00 5.46 13.83
C TYR A 33 16.67 5.34 12.45
N PRO A 34 18.00 5.20 12.40
CA PRO A 34 18.67 4.83 11.17
C PRO A 34 18.17 3.46 10.67
N PRO A 35 18.18 3.21 9.34
CA PRO A 35 17.89 1.89 8.81
C PRO A 35 18.78 0.84 9.46
N MET A 36 18.19 -0.29 9.84
CA MET A 36 18.96 -1.41 10.39
C MET A 36 19.83 -2.01 9.29
N GLN A 37 21.15 -1.86 9.41
CA GLN A 37 22.10 -2.43 8.46
C GLN A 37 22.32 -3.92 8.79
N LEU A 38 21.68 -4.79 7.99
CA LEU A 38 21.81 -6.25 8.13
C LEU A 38 23.03 -6.82 7.40
N LEU A 39 23.51 -6.13 6.36
CA LEU A 39 24.64 -6.55 5.52
C LEU A 39 25.66 -5.41 5.43
N ASP A 40 26.95 -5.77 5.43
CA ASP A 40 28.02 -4.85 5.08
C ASP A 40 28.02 -4.55 3.57
N GLU A 41 28.85 -3.60 3.15
CA GLU A 41 28.91 -3.14 1.75
C GLU A 41 29.32 -4.26 0.78
N GLU A 42 30.26 -5.12 1.18
CA GLU A 42 30.72 -6.22 0.33
C GLU A 42 29.60 -7.23 0.07
N ARG A 43 28.88 -7.64 1.12
CA ARG A 43 27.74 -8.56 1.00
C ARG A 43 26.58 -7.93 0.23
N MET A 44 26.38 -6.63 0.38
CA MET A 44 25.36 -5.91 -0.38
C MET A 44 25.69 -5.92 -1.88
N GLU A 45 26.95 -5.66 -2.24
CA GLU A 45 27.43 -5.71 -3.62
C GLU A 45 27.35 -7.13 -4.21
N GLN A 46 27.66 -8.15 -3.41
CA GLN A 46 27.48 -9.56 -3.82
C GLN A 46 26.01 -9.89 -4.11
N LEU A 47 25.08 -9.40 -3.28
CA LEU A 47 23.64 -9.59 -3.52
C LEU A 47 23.17 -8.87 -4.79
N HIS A 48 23.65 -7.64 -5.03
CA HIS A 48 23.37 -6.88 -6.25
C HIS A 48 23.85 -7.63 -7.49
N LYS A 49 25.13 -8.01 -7.55
CA LYS A 49 25.71 -8.78 -8.67
C LYS A 49 24.99 -10.09 -8.91
N THR A 50 24.63 -10.82 -7.85
CA THR A 50 23.88 -12.07 -7.98
C THR A 50 22.48 -11.82 -8.56
N SER A 51 21.81 -10.75 -8.14
CA SER A 51 20.51 -10.36 -8.68
C SER A 51 20.60 -10.00 -10.16
N MET A 52 21.63 -9.25 -10.57
CA MET A 52 21.86 -8.92 -11.99
C MET A 52 22.18 -10.16 -12.83
N ARG A 53 22.94 -11.11 -12.27
CA ARG A 53 23.19 -12.40 -12.93
C ARG A 53 21.90 -13.20 -13.14
N ILE A 54 21.01 -13.25 -12.14
CA ILE A 54 19.70 -13.91 -12.28
C ILE A 54 18.90 -13.26 -13.42
N LEU A 55 18.84 -11.93 -13.48
CA LEU A 55 18.10 -11.21 -14.51
C LEU A 55 18.68 -11.42 -15.92
N SER A 56 20.01 -11.43 -16.06
CA SER A 56 20.70 -11.52 -17.35
C SER A 56 20.88 -12.96 -17.87
N GLU A 57 21.09 -13.94 -16.99
CA GLU A 57 21.32 -15.33 -17.39
C GLU A 57 20.04 -16.18 -17.37
N LEU A 58 19.23 -16.07 -16.30
CA LEU A 58 18.01 -16.88 -16.13
C LEU A 58 16.78 -16.17 -16.70
N GLY A 59 16.64 -14.87 -16.40
CA GLY A 59 15.53 -14.05 -16.86
C GLY A 59 14.23 -14.20 -16.06
N ILE A 60 13.18 -13.58 -16.57
CA ILE A 60 11.84 -13.56 -16.01
C ILE A 60 10.85 -14.03 -17.06
N ARG A 61 9.96 -14.96 -16.70
CA ARG A 61 8.86 -15.38 -17.57
C ARG A 61 7.74 -14.34 -17.60
N VAL A 62 7.39 -13.87 -18.80
CA VAL A 62 6.42 -12.81 -19.06
C VAL A 62 5.38 -13.29 -20.07
N MET A 63 4.14 -13.43 -19.63
CA MET A 63 3.05 -13.95 -20.48
C MET A 63 2.45 -12.91 -21.44
N SER A 64 2.94 -11.66 -21.43
CA SER A 64 2.39 -10.58 -22.24
C SER A 64 3.33 -10.21 -23.37
N GLU A 65 2.90 -10.46 -24.61
CA GLU A 65 3.60 -10.04 -25.83
C GLU A 65 3.97 -8.55 -25.82
N LYS A 66 3.04 -7.70 -25.35
CA LYS A 66 3.28 -6.26 -25.23
C LYS A 66 4.45 -5.94 -24.29
N VAL A 67 4.56 -6.66 -23.18
CA VAL A 67 5.67 -6.45 -22.23
C VAL A 67 6.97 -6.97 -22.85
N MET A 68 6.96 -8.12 -23.51
CA MET A 68 8.11 -8.64 -24.26
C MET A 68 8.60 -7.65 -25.33
N ASP A 69 7.69 -7.02 -26.07
CA ASP A 69 8.04 -5.98 -27.06
C ASP A 69 8.70 -4.75 -26.43
N LEU A 70 8.22 -4.32 -25.25
CA LEU A 70 8.80 -3.19 -24.51
C LEU A 70 10.23 -3.51 -24.07
N PHE A 71 10.46 -4.72 -23.54
CA PHE A 71 11.79 -5.15 -23.14
C PHE A 71 12.72 -5.36 -24.33
N SER A 72 12.24 -5.93 -25.43
CA SER A 72 13.01 -6.05 -26.67
C SER A 72 13.46 -4.68 -27.20
N LYS A 73 12.57 -3.67 -27.20
CA LYS A 73 12.91 -2.30 -27.58
C LYS A 73 13.94 -1.65 -26.65
N ALA A 74 13.95 -2.04 -25.37
CA ALA A 74 14.93 -1.59 -24.40
C ALA A 74 16.28 -2.36 -24.50
N GLY A 75 16.41 -3.30 -25.45
CA GLY A 75 17.63 -4.08 -25.67
C GLY A 75 17.71 -5.39 -24.90
N ALA A 76 16.64 -5.82 -24.22
CA ALA A 76 16.61 -7.10 -23.54
C ALA A 76 16.58 -8.26 -24.55
N THR A 77 17.16 -9.40 -24.16
CA THR A 77 17.01 -10.64 -24.94
C THR A 77 15.65 -11.24 -24.64
N VAL A 78 14.86 -11.53 -25.68
CA VAL A 78 13.51 -12.08 -25.53
C VAL A 78 13.41 -13.41 -26.23
N ASP A 79 13.13 -14.45 -25.45
CA ASP A 79 12.77 -15.77 -25.94
C ASP A 79 11.23 -15.91 -25.90
N ARG A 80 10.60 -15.84 -27.07
CA ARG A 80 9.14 -15.94 -27.20
C ARG A 80 8.62 -17.37 -27.12
N GLU A 81 9.47 -18.38 -27.34
CA GLU A 81 9.07 -19.78 -27.21
C GLU A 81 8.84 -20.11 -25.74
N SER A 82 9.79 -19.74 -24.88
CA SER A 82 9.67 -19.94 -23.42
C SER A 82 8.94 -18.80 -22.68
N ASN A 83 8.58 -17.73 -23.40
CA ASN A 83 8.06 -16.48 -22.85
C ASN A 83 9.00 -15.85 -21.80
N THR A 84 10.32 -15.91 -22.02
CA THR A 84 11.32 -15.45 -21.05
C THR A 84 12.05 -14.21 -21.56
N ILE A 85 12.13 -13.18 -20.73
CA ILE A 85 12.96 -12.00 -20.97
C ILE A 85 14.23 -12.06 -20.11
N ARG A 86 15.39 -11.75 -20.69
CA ARG A 86 16.66 -11.59 -19.97
C ARG A 86 17.12 -10.15 -20.04
N ILE A 87 17.39 -9.57 -18.88
CA ILE A 87 17.58 -8.13 -18.70
C ILE A 87 19.04 -7.90 -18.28
N ASP A 88 19.79 -7.20 -19.11
CA ASP A 88 21.15 -6.79 -18.78
C ASP A 88 21.18 -5.70 -17.71
N GLU A 89 22.25 -5.65 -16.92
CA GLU A 89 22.42 -4.65 -15.86
C GLU A 89 22.35 -3.21 -16.39
N SER A 90 22.83 -2.94 -17.61
CA SER A 90 22.75 -1.62 -18.23
C SER A 90 21.30 -1.13 -18.42
N ILE A 91 20.37 -2.05 -18.71
CA ILE A 91 18.93 -1.74 -18.85
C ILE A 91 18.35 -1.37 -17.49
N VAL A 92 18.71 -2.11 -16.44
CA VAL A 92 18.29 -1.80 -15.06
C VAL A 92 18.84 -0.45 -14.62
N ALA A 93 20.13 -0.20 -14.87
CA ALA A 93 20.79 1.06 -14.52
C ALA A 93 20.19 2.27 -15.25
N GLU A 94 19.82 2.12 -16.53
CA GLU A 94 19.10 3.16 -17.29
C GLU A 94 17.71 3.41 -16.71
N ALA A 95 16.94 2.34 -16.43
CA ALA A 95 15.60 2.49 -15.87
C ALA A 95 15.63 3.22 -14.52
N LEU A 96 16.59 2.89 -13.64
CA LEU A 96 16.73 3.50 -12.32
C LEU A 96 17.05 5.00 -12.34
N ARG A 97 17.72 5.51 -13.39
CA ARG A 97 18.00 6.95 -13.51
C ARG A 97 16.75 7.82 -13.57
N ASN A 98 15.64 7.25 -14.01
CA ASN A 98 14.36 7.96 -14.15
C ASN A 98 13.47 7.82 -12.89
N VAL A 99 13.92 7.07 -11.88
CA VAL A 99 13.13 6.81 -10.66
C VAL A 99 13.41 7.91 -9.63
N PRO A 100 12.40 8.67 -9.20
CA PRO A 100 12.60 9.67 -8.14
C PRO A 100 12.88 8.96 -6.80
N SER A 101 13.83 9.50 -6.02
CA SER A 101 14.15 8.97 -4.68
C SER A 101 13.04 9.23 -3.65
N SER A 102 12.15 10.20 -3.94
CA SER A 102 10.94 10.46 -3.19
C SER A 102 9.87 11.13 -4.04
N PHE A 103 8.61 10.96 -3.64
CA PHE A 103 7.47 11.64 -4.27
C PHE A 103 6.35 11.86 -3.25
N THR A 104 5.41 12.74 -3.59
CA THR A 104 4.21 12.99 -2.78
C THR A 104 3.00 12.41 -3.49
N LEU A 105 2.22 11.60 -2.78
CA LEU A 105 0.91 11.13 -3.22
C LEU A 105 -0.16 12.03 -2.63
N THR A 106 -0.81 12.81 -3.49
CA THR A 106 -1.87 13.75 -3.09
C THR A 106 -3.22 13.06 -3.09
N SER A 107 -3.86 13.00 -1.92
CA SER A 107 -5.25 12.56 -1.79
C SER A 107 -6.21 13.70 -2.13
N ARG A 108 -7.51 13.40 -2.20
CA ARG A 108 -8.56 14.42 -2.42
C ARG A 108 -8.58 15.50 -1.33
N ASN A 109 -8.07 15.19 -0.14
CA ASN A 109 -7.85 16.16 0.93
C ASN A 109 -6.35 16.52 1.01
N PRO A 110 -5.93 17.72 0.56
CA PRO A 110 -4.53 18.13 0.58
C PRO A 110 -3.85 18.06 1.96
N GLU A 111 -4.60 18.11 3.06
CA GLU A 111 -4.07 17.97 4.44
C GLU A 111 -3.63 16.54 4.76
N LYS A 112 -4.02 15.56 3.93
CA LYS A 112 -3.69 14.13 4.07
C LYS A 112 -2.76 13.63 2.96
N GLN A 113 -1.95 14.52 2.41
CA GLN A 113 -0.86 14.17 1.51
C GLN A 113 0.13 13.21 2.16
N LEU A 114 0.64 12.26 1.37
CA LEU A 114 1.56 11.23 1.83
C LEU A 114 2.91 11.37 1.13
N HIS A 115 3.99 11.39 1.90
CA HIS A 115 5.34 11.39 1.34
C HIS A 115 5.90 9.96 1.29
N PHE A 116 6.38 9.56 0.13
CA PHE A 116 7.05 8.28 -0.10
C PHE A 116 8.53 8.53 -0.35
N GLY A 117 9.39 7.80 0.37
CA GLY A 117 10.85 7.94 0.30
C GLY A 117 11.47 8.43 1.63
N GLY A 118 12.80 8.36 1.68
CA GLY A 118 13.57 8.68 2.89
C GLY A 118 13.17 7.79 4.07
N ASN A 119 12.92 8.42 5.22
CA ASN A 119 12.49 7.75 6.45
C ASN A 119 10.97 7.85 6.70
N SER A 120 10.18 8.21 5.69
CA SER A 120 8.72 8.36 5.83
C SER A 120 8.05 6.99 6.02
N LEU A 121 7.06 6.93 6.91
CA LEU A 121 6.25 5.74 7.14
C LEU A 121 4.79 6.03 6.78
N VAL A 122 4.23 5.19 5.91
CA VAL A 122 2.82 5.23 5.51
C VAL A 122 2.20 3.90 5.94
N PHE A 123 1.10 3.96 6.69
CA PHE A 123 0.42 2.78 7.21
C PHE A 123 -0.89 2.62 6.45
N GLY A 124 -1.13 1.43 5.91
CA GLY A 124 -2.32 1.15 5.13
C GLY A 124 -3.12 -0.03 5.67
N LEU A 125 -4.29 -0.24 5.08
CA LEU A 125 -5.06 -1.45 5.34
C LEU A 125 -4.36 -2.69 4.77
N VAL A 126 -4.72 -3.85 5.30
CA VAL A 126 -4.46 -5.13 4.65
C VAL A 126 -5.07 -5.13 3.24
N ALA A 127 -4.52 -5.92 2.32
CA ALA A 127 -5.01 -6.05 0.95
C ALA A 127 -5.18 -7.51 0.55
N GLY A 128 -6.34 -7.86 -0.03
CA GLY A 128 -6.57 -9.18 -0.65
C GLY A 128 -7.32 -10.27 0.15
N PRO A 129 -7.59 -10.19 1.47
CA PRO A 129 -8.39 -11.21 2.15
C PRO A 129 -9.75 -11.48 1.47
N PRO A 130 -10.14 -12.76 1.26
CA PRO A 130 -11.46 -13.09 0.72
C PRO A 130 -12.55 -13.19 1.80
N ASN A 131 -12.16 -13.15 3.08
CA ASN A 131 -13.04 -13.32 4.22
C ASN A 131 -12.81 -12.20 5.24
N VAL A 132 -13.83 -11.94 6.05
CA VAL A 132 -13.77 -11.05 7.21
C VAL A 132 -14.05 -11.83 8.48
N HIS A 133 -13.67 -11.26 9.62
CA HIS A 133 -13.99 -11.80 10.93
C HIS A 133 -14.28 -10.67 11.90
N ASP A 134 -15.36 -10.80 12.68
CA ASP A 134 -15.65 -9.94 13.82
C ASP A 134 -16.24 -10.75 14.99
N ARG A 135 -16.35 -10.12 16.16
CA ARG A 135 -16.80 -10.78 17.40
C ARG A 135 -18.30 -11.10 17.43
N ILE A 136 -19.11 -10.43 16.61
CA ILE A 136 -20.58 -10.49 16.59
C ILE A 136 -21.04 -11.58 15.61
N ASN A 137 -20.52 -11.55 14.39
CA ASN A 137 -20.96 -12.38 13.26
C ASN A 137 -19.96 -13.50 12.92
N GLY A 138 -18.80 -13.54 13.56
CA GLY A 138 -17.77 -14.55 13.29
C GLY A 138 -17.09 -14.40 11.93
N ARG A 139 -16.46 -15.48 11.45
CA ARG A 139 -15.78 -15.51 10.15
C ARG A 139 -16.81 -15.75 9.04
N ARG A 140 -16.76 -14.92 7.99
CA ARG A 140 -17.66 -15.02 6.83
C ARG A 140 -16.97 -14.54 5.54
N PRO A 141 -17.52 -14.87 4.36
CA PRO A 141 -17.06 -14.29 3.11
C PRO A 141 -17.20 -12.77 3.08
N GLY A 142 -16.29 -12.10 2.36
CA GLY A 142 -16.33 -10.66 2.19
C GLY A 142 -17.57 -10.18 1.42
N ASN A 143 -18.15 -9.07 1.88
CA ASN A 143 -19.32 -8.41 1.28
C ASN A 143 -19.12 -6.89 1.25
N LEU A 144 -20.00 -6.17 0.55
CA LEU A 144 -19.86 -4.72 0.39
C LEU A 144 -20.05 -3.95 1.71
N PRO A 145 -21.04 -4.28 2.58
CA PRO A 145 -21.15 -3.65 3.90
C PRO A 145 -19.87 -3.70 4.72
N ASP A 146 -19.20 -4.86 4.74
CA ASP A 146 -17.93 -5.03 5.45
C ASP A 146 -16.81 -4.21 4.83
N TYR A 147 -16.73 -4.17 3.49
CA TYR A 147 -15.79 -3.29 2.79
C TYR A 147 -15.98 -1.83 3.20
N GLN A 148 -17.22 -1.32 3.13
CA GLN A 148 -17.56 0.04 3.50
C GLN A 148 -17.22 0.34 4.97
N ASN A 149 -17.44 -0.63 5.87
CA ASN A 149 -17.06 -0.48 7.27
C ASN A 149 -15.54 -0.34 7.45
N PHE A 150 -14.73 -1.12 6.73
CA PHE A 150 -13.28 -0.93 6.74
C PHE A 150 -12.87 0.45 6.21
N ILE A 151 -13.54 0.98 5.18
CA ILE A 151 -13.24 2.34 4.68
C ILE A 151 -13.57 3.40 5.72
N ARG A 152 -14.72 3.28 6.41
CA ARG A 152 -15.08 4.19 7.51
C ARG A 152 -14.07 4.09 8.67
N LEU A 153 -13.63 2.88 9.01
CA LEU A 153 -12.61 2.66 10.04
C LEU A 153 -11.26 3.27 9.64
N ALA A 154 -10.83 3.10 8.40
CA ALA A 154 -9.63 3.73 7.86
C ALA A 154 -9.71 5.25 7.93
N HIS A 155 -10.84 5.82 7.53
CA HIS A 155 -11.06 7.27 7.59
C HIS A 155 -11.09 7.80 9.04
N HIS A 156 -11.61 7.00 9.99
CA HIS A 156 -11.73 7.40 11.40
C HIS A 156 -10.39 7.43 12.15
N PHE A 157 -9.49 6.49 11.87
CA PHE A 157 -8.23 6.35 12.61
C PHE A 157 -7.08 7.08 11.92
N ASN A 158 -6.52 8.07 12.60
CA ASN A 158 -5.34 8.84 12.16
C ASN A 158 -4.08 7.98 12.00
N ALA A 159 -4.07 6.76 12.54
CA ALA A 159 -2.98 5.81 12.35
C ALA A 159 -3.02 5.10 10.97
N ILE A 160 -4.12 5.23 10.22
CA ILE A 160 -4.28 4.63 8.89
C ILE A 160 -4.20 5.76 7.87
N HIS A 161 -3.08 5.81 7.16
CA HIS A 161 -2.73 6.90 6.26
C HIS A 161 -3.25 6.69 4.83
N ILE A 162 -3.42 5.44 4.41
CA ILE A 162 -3.84 5.08 3.06
C ILE A 162 -4.81 3.89 3.10
N ILE A 163 -5.83 3.88 2.25
CA ILE A 163 -6.69 2.70 2.10
C ILE A 163 -5.90 1.57 1.44
N GLY A 164 -5.09 1.90 0.43
CA GLY A 164 -4.35 0.92 -0.36
C GLY A 164 -5.25 0.19 -1.35
N ASN A 165 -4.98 -1.09 -1.57
CA ASN A 165 -5.79 -1.95 -2.43
C ASN A 165 -7.06 -2.44 -1.69
N GLN A 166 -7.88 -3.28 -2.32
CA GLN A 166 -9.09 -3.80 -1.71
C GLN A 166 -8.79 -4.58 -0.41
N VAL A 167 -9.28 -4.04 0.72
CA VAL A 167 -9.14 -4.61 2.06
C VAL A 167 -9.84 -5.96 2.23
N VAL A 168 -10.91 -6.16 1.47
CA VAL A 168 -11.61 -7.43 1.31
C VAL A 168 -12.28 -7.43 -0.06
N ALA A 169 -12.42 -8.59 -0.70
CA ALA A 169 -13.25 -8.71 -1.90
C ALA A 169 -14.73 -8.88 -1.52
N PRO A 170 -15.67 -8.01 -1.98
CA PRO A 170 -17.10 -8.28 -1.92
C PRO A 170 -17.46 -9.40 -2.90
N ILE A 171 -17.49 -10.65 -2.43
CA ILE A 171 -17.64 -11.80 -3.32
C ILE A 171 -19.08 -12.01 -3.81
N GLU A 172 -20.05 -11.39 -3.13
CA GLU A 172 -21.46 -11.39 -3.52
C GLU A 172 -21.73 -10.54 -4.78
N LEU A 173 -20.83 -9.62 -5.12
CA LEU A 173 -20.95 -8.75 -6.28
C LEU A 173 -20.32 -9.38 -7.52
N PRO A 174 -20.83 -9.08 -8.74
CA PRO A 174 -20.26 -9.61 -9.97
C PRO A 174 -18.77 -9.26 -10.12
N ALA A 175 -17.94 -10.27 -10.35
CA ALA A 175 -16.49 -10.13 -10.34
C ALA A 175 -15.95 -9.13 -11.38
N ASN A 176 -16.70 -8.87 -12.46
CA ASN A 176 -16.35 -7.97 -13.55
C ASN A 176 -16.63 -6.49 -13.25
N SER A 177 -17.45 -6.17 -12.25
CA SER A 177 -17.88 -4.79 -11.94
C SER A 177 -17.67 -4.39 -10.48
N ARG A 178 -17.50 -5.34 -9.55
CA ARG A 178 -17.35 -5.05 -8.11
C ARG A 178 -16.23 -4.07 -7.74
N HIS A 179 -15.23 -3.87 -8.61
CA HIS A 179 -14.20 -2.86 -8.38
C HIS A 179 -14.79 -1.44 -8.39
N LEU A 180 -15.79 -1.18 -9.22
CA LEU A 180 -16.51 0.10 -9.29
C LEU A 180 -17.20 0.41 -7.95
N ASP A 181 -17.89 -0.57 -7.36
CA ASP A 181 -18.53 -0.41 -6.05
C ASP A 181 -17.50 -0.10 -4.95
N THR A 182 -16.34 -0.78 -4.99
CA THR A 182 -15.27 -0.52 -4.03
C THR A 182 -14.62 0.85 -4.21
N TYR A 183 -14.40 1.31 -5.45
CA TYR A 183 -13.89 2.66 -5.71
C TYR A 183 -14.89 3.73 -5.28
N HIS A 184 -16.17 3.52 -5.58
CA HIS A 184 -17.23 4.40 -5.12
C HIS A 184 -17.25 4.50 -3.59
N ALA A 185 -17.12 3.38 -2.88
CA ALA A 185 -17.00 3.38 -1.42
C ALA A 185 -15.76 4.16 -0.94
N ASN A 186 -14.60 3.99 -1.57
CA ASN A 186 -13.39 4.75 -1.22
C ASN A 186 -13.60 6.27 -1.37
N LEU A 187 -14.18 6.69 -2.50
CA LEU A 187 -14.39 8.09 -2.84
C LEU A 187 -15.46 8.76 -1.97
N THR A 188 -16.51 8.04 -1.60
CA THR A 188 -17.66 8.59 -0.87
C THR A 188 -17.54 8.47 0.65
N LEU A 189 -16.81 7.48 1.16
CA LEU A 189 -16.68 7.22 2.60
C LEU A 189 -15.34 7.66 3.18
N SER A 190 -14.41 8.15 2.35
CA SER A 190 -13.10 8.61 2.79
C SER A 190 -12.53 9.72 1.90
N ASP A 191 -11.53 10.38 2.44
CA ASP A 191 -10.68 11.38 1.79
C ASP A 191 -9.21 10.93 1.69
N LEU A 192 -8.92 9.68 2.07
CA LEU A 192 -7.60 9.05 1.97
C LEU A 192 -7.34 8.55 0.55
N SER A 193 -6.07 8.47 0.16
CA SER A 193 -5.68 7.85 -1.12
C SER A 193 -5.99 6.35 -1.14
N PHE A 194 -6.29 5.83 -2.33
CA PHE A 194 -6.50 4.41 -2.58
C PHE A 194 -5.81 3.98 -3.88
N HIS A 195 -5.56 2.68 -4.02
CA HIS A 195 -4.93 2.08 -5.19
C HIS A 195 -5.99 1.69 -6.24
N CYS A 196 -5.70 1.94 -7.51
CA CYS A 196 -6.43 1.32 -8.62
C CYS A 196 -6.08 -0.17 -8.72
N THR A 197 -7.07 -1.06 -8.73
CA THR A 197 -6.85 -2.50 -8.85
C THR A 197 -6.02 -2.85 -10.08
N ALA A 198 -4.95 -3.62 -9.87
CA ALA A 198 -4.07 -4.10 -10.94
C ALA A 198 -4.60 -5.38 -11.63
N ILE A 199 -5.90 -5.69 -11.47
CA ILE A 199 -6.54 -6.86 -12.07
C ILE A 199 -7.10 -6.48 -13.45
N GLY A 200 -6.20 -6.44 -14.43
CA GLY A 200 -6.53 -6.15 -15.83
C GLY A 200 -6.64 -4.66 -16.14
N ARG A 201 -6.34 -4.31 -17.40
CA ARG A 201 -6.25 -2.92 -17.86
C ARG A 201 -7.54 -2.12 -17.63
N ALA A 202 -8.70 -2.71 -17.94
CA ALA A 202 -9.99 -2.02 -17.85
C ALA A 202 -10.25 -1.47 -16.44
N ARG A 203 -10.04 -2.30 -15.41
CA ARG A 203 -10.33 -1.91 -14.02
C ARG A 203 -9.36 -0.88 -13.46
N ALA A 204 -8.10 -0.92 -13.92
CA ALA A 204 -7.12 0.11 -13.60
C ALA A 204 -7.54 1.46 -14.24
N MET A 205 -7.96 1.44 -15.50
CA MET A 205 -8.45 2.63 -16.18
C MET A 205 -9.74 3.17 -15.56
N ASP A 206 -10.68 2.31 -15.16
CA ASP A 206 -11.89 2.74 -14.46
C ASP A 206 -11.54 3.47 -13.16
N GLY A 207 -10.58 2.96 -12.40
CA GLY A 207 -10.10 3.62 -11.19
C GLY A 207 -9.48 4.99 -11.47
N ILE A 208 -8.64 5.09 -12.51
CA ILE A 208 -8.06 6.37 -12.96
C ILE A 208 -9.15 7.35 -13.38
N ASN A 209 -10.17 6.91 -14.12
CA ASN A 209 -11.26 7.78 -14.60
C ASN A 209 -12.22 8.23 -13.50
N MET A 210 -12.26 7.54 -12.35
CA MET A 210 -13.10 7.88 -11.21
C MET A 210 -12.42 8.84 -10.22
N MET A 211 -11.10 9.08 -10.35
CA MET A 211 -10.31 10.01 -9.52
C MET A 211 -10.23 11.38 -10.19
#